data_AF-A0AAW5BSW0-F1
#
_entry.id   AF-A0AAW5BSW0-F1
#
_cell.length_a   1.000
_cell.length_b   1.000
_cell.length_c   1.000
_cell.angle_alpha   90.00
_cell.angle_beta   90.00
_cell.angle_gamma   90.00
#
_symmetry.space_group_name_H-M   'P 1'
#
loop_
_entity.id
_entity.type
_entity.pdbx_description
1 polymer ?
#
loop_
_entity_poly.entity_id
_entity_poly.type
_entity_poly.pdbx_seq_one_letter_code
_entity_poly.pdbx_strand_id
1 'polypeptide(L)'
;PSYISIDRKTNEITDIPASRVRIPERIGKTEITTQERDMLRAGLPVRDKLIERNDGRKFVTTLQVNVEQRGVEFVPGTGKSPRTAQTQETKGDTSKSQAQGGENAAQTKKEQRRNTWTNEDGSIRPISKWSGVSFTDQQKADYVAGKAVKLENVTDKQGFHATMYIKF
;
A
#
# COMPACT_ATOMS: atom_id res chain seq x y z
N PRO A 1 8.22 9.92 -23.46
CA PRO A 1 8.07 9.04 -22.27
C PRO A 1 6.85 9.48 -21.47
N SER A 2 6.10 8.53 -20.90
CA SER A 2 4.92 8.80 -20.08
C SER A 2 5.03 8.05 -18.76
N TYR A 3 4.45 8.61 -17.70
CA TYR A 3 4.20 7.87 -16.47
C TYR A 3 2.84 7.22 -16.53
N ILE A 4 2.73 6.03 -15.96
CA ILE A 4 1.50 5.27 -15.84
C ILE A 4 1.27 5.00 -14.36
N SER A 5 0.04 5.19 -13.89
CA SER A 5 -0.37 4.87 -12.51
C SER A 5 -1.71 4.16 -12.50
N ILE A 6 -1.94 3.39 -11.45
CA ILE A 6 -3.25 2.81 -11.15
C ILE A 6 -3.91 3.69 -10.09
N ASP A 7 -5.09 4.22 -10.39
CA ASP A 7 -5.93 4.93 -9.43
C ASP A 7 -6.28 3.97 -8.28
N ARG A 8 -5.93 4.35 -7.04
CA ARG A 8 -6.10 3.48 -5.86
C ARG A 8 -7.55 3.31 -5.41
N LYS A 9 -8.46 4.17 -5.86
CA LYS A 9 -9.89 4.13 -5.57
C LYS A 9 -10.64 3.34 -6.63
N THR A 10 -10.38 3.60 -7.91
CA THR A 10 -11.13 3.00 -9.03
C THR A 10 -10.45 1.77 -9.62
N ASN A 11 -9.14 1.59 -9.41
CA ASN A 11 -8.27 0.61 -10.09
C ASN A 11 -8.14 0.83 -11.60
N GLU A 12 -8.40 2.04 -12.07
CA GLU A 12 -8.21 2.41 -13.48
C GLU A 12 -6.75 2.79 -13.74
N ILE A 13 -6.25 2.44 -14.93
CA ILE A 13 -4.91 2.82 -15.38
C ILE A 13 -5.01 4.18 -16.06
N THR A 14 -4.17 5.12 -15.66
CA THR A 14 -4.06 6.45 -16.26
C THR A 14 -2.61 6.75 -16.62
N ASP A 15 -2.42 7.58 -17.65
CA ASP A 15 -1.11 8.02 -18.09
C ASP A 15 -1.03 9.54 -18.28
N ILE A 16 0.16 10.10 -18.10
CA ILE A 16 0.49 11.45 -18.53
C ILE A 16 1.91 11.54 -19.09
N PRO A 17 2.17 12.48 -20.02
CA PRO A 17 3.52 12.77 -20.47
C PRO A 17 4.44 13.11 -19.30
N ALA A 18 5.66 12.58 -19.31
CA ALA A 18 6.64 12.79 -18.24
C ALA A 18 6.96 14.28 -18.00
N SER A 19 6.87 15.12 -19.04
CA SER A 19 7.04 16.58 -18.95
C SER A 19 5.98 17.28 -18.10
N ARG A 20 4.83 16.64 -17.85
CA ARG A 20 3.74 17.18 -17.03
C ARG A 20 3.83 16.75 -15.55
N VAL A 21 4.83 15.96 -15.18
CA VAL A 21 5.08 15.54 -13.79
C VAL A 21 6.22 16.34 -13.21
N ARG A 22 6.01 16.87 -12.00
CA ARG A 22 7.06 17.56 -11.26
C ARG A 22 7.62 16.68 -10.14
N ILE A 23 8.92 16.42 -10.18
CA ILE A 23 9.64 15.77 -9.08
C ILE A 23 10.38 16.85 -8.28
N PRO A 24 10.00 17.11 -7.02
CA PRO A 24 10.60 18.16 -6.22
C PRO A 24 11.99 17.76 -5.70
N GLU A 25 12.77 18.77 -5.31
CA GLU A 25 14.06 18.61 -4.63
C GLU A 25 13.94 18.41 -3.13
N ARG A 26 12.80 18.80 -2.55
CA ARG A 26 12.55 18.72 -1.12
C ARG A 26 11.09 18.38 -0.87
N ILE A 27 10.86 17.55 0.14
CA ILE A 27 9.53 17.23 0.65
C ILE A 27 9.52 17.54 2.15
N GLY A 28 8.72 18.52 2.55
CA GLY A 28 8.81 19.07 3.90
C GLY A 28 10.19 19.67 4.16
N LYS A 29 10.89 19.16 5.17
CA LYS A 29 12.29 19.50 5.49
C LYS A 29 13.30 18.51 4.92
N THR A 30 12.85 17.40 4.33
CA THR A 30 13.73 16.35 3.81
C THR A 30 14.13 16.60 2.37
N GLU A 31 15.44 16.57 2.11
CA GLU A 31 16.00 16.61 0.76
C GLU A 31 15.82 15.28 0.02
N ILE A 32 15.48 15.41 -1.26
CA ILE A 32 15.43 14.31 -2.22
C ILE A 32 16.72 14.37 -3.03
N THR A 33 17.59 13.39 -2.84
CA THR A 33 18.91 13.38 -3.48
C THR A 33 18.76 13.31 -5.00
N THR A 34 19.77 13.73 -5.74
CA THR A 34 19.75 13.63 -7.21
C THR A 34 19.51 12.19 -7.67
N GLN A 35 20.15 11.21 -7.02
CA GLN A 35 19.91 9.79 -7.29
C GLN A 35 18.45 9.38 -7.05
N GLU A 36 17.85 9.79 -5.95
CA GLU A 36 16.44 9.51 -5.65
C GLU A 36 15.50 10.17 -6.67
N ARG A 37 15.80 11.40 -7.10
CA ARG A 37 15.06 12.06 -8.17
C ARG A 37 15.18 11.32 -9.49
N ASP A 38 16.37 10.81 -9.82
CA ASP A 38 16.59 10.06 -11.05
C ASP A 38 15.88 8.70 -11.01
N MET A 39 15.84 8.05 -9.84
CA MET A 39 15.00 6.86 -9.63
C MET A 39 13.53 7.18 -9.88
N LEU A 40 13.00 8.25 -9.29
CA LEU A 40 11.62 8.69 -9.50
C LEU A 40 11.35 9.05 -10.97
N ARG A 41 12.31 9.69 -11.65
CA ARG A 41 12.23 10.02 -13.09
C ARG A 41 12.15 8.76 -13.95
N ALA A 42 12.85 7.70 -13.55
CA ALA A 42 12.80 6.39 -14.19
C ALA A 42 11.52 5.58 -13.82
N GLY A 43 10.62 6.14 -13.02
CA GLY A 43 9.42 5.45 -12.53
C GLY A 43 9.69 4.45 -11.41
N LEU A 44 10.89 4.43 -10.84
CA LEU A 44 11.26 3.55 -9.75
C LEU A 44 10.86 4.15 -8.39
N PRO A 45 10.41 3.33 -7.43
CA PRO A 45 10.14 3.78 -6.07
C PRO A 45 11.42 4.09 -5.29
N VAL A 46 11.37 5.14 -4.45
CA VAL A 46 12.36 5.37 -3.41
C VAL A 46 11.81 4.83 -2.10
N ARG A 47 12.27 3.65 -1.68
CA ARG A 47 11.76 2.93 -0.49
C ARG A 47 12.44 3.41 0.78
N ASP A 48 11.73 3.21 1.90
CA ASP A 48 12.23 3.46 3.26
C ASP A 48 12.87 4.85 3.48
N LYS A 49 12.37 5.87 2.77
CA LYS A 49 12.82 7.25 2.91
C LYS A 49 12.29 7.83 4.22
N LEU A 50 13.20 8.35 5.04
CA LEU A 50 12.84 9.12 6.23
C LEU A 50 12.44 10.54 5.83
N ILE A 51 11.15 10.88 6.00
CA ILE A 51 10.59 12.20 5.72
C ILE A 51 10.39 12.95 7.04
N GLU A 52 10.85 14.18 7.09
CA GLU A 52 10.56 15.16 8.13
C GLU A 52 9.57 16.20 7.60
N ARG A 53 8.39 16.24 8.22
CA ARG A 53 7.35 17.20 7.89
C ARG A 53 7.71 18.57 8.49
N ASN A 54 7.07 19.62 7.98
CA ASN A 54 7.32 21.00 8.43
C ASN A 54 7.10 21.20 9.94
N ASP A 55 6.16 20.46 10.53
CA ASP A 55 5.88 20.47 11.97
C ASP A 55 6.85 19.60 12.80
N GLY A 56 7.92 19.09 12.19
CA GLY A 56 8.96 18.30 12.86
C GLY A 56 8.65 16.81 13.02
N ARG A 57 7.45 16.34 12.64
CA ARG A 57 7.14 14.90 12.68
C ARG A 57 7.95 14.16 11.63
N LYS A 58 8.51 13.01 12.02
CA LYS A 58 9.30 12.14 11.14
C LYS A 58 8.60 10.82 10.89
N PHE A 59 8.66 10.32 9.67
CA PHE A 59 8.11 9.01 9.32
C PHE A 59 8.86 8.39 8.16
N VAL A 60 8.92 7.07 8.12
CA VAL A 60 9.51 6.31 7.02
C VAL A 60 8.42 5.96 6.01
N THR A 61 8.66 6.20 4.72
CA THR A 61 7.70 5.92 3.65
C THR A 61 8.39 5.57 2.35
N THR A 62 7.63 5.04 1.39
CA THR A 62 8.08 4.93 0.00
C THR A 62 7.52 6.09 -0.81
N LEU A 63 8.36 6.68 -1.64
CA LEU A 63 7.98 7.70 -2.61
C LEU A 63 7.80 7.06 -3.98
N GLN A 64 6.70 7.40 -4.67
CA GLN A 64 6.44 7.01 -6.06
C GLN A 64 5.87 8.18 -6.84
N VAL A 65 6.04 8.15 -8.16
CA VAL A 65 5.35 9.09 -9.04
C VAL A 65 3.89 8.68 -9.18
N ASN A 66 2.99 9.65 -9.04
CA ASN A 66 1.57 9.50 -9.23
C ASN A 66 1.10 10.41 -10.37
N VAL A 67 0.40 9.81 -11.33
CA VAL A 67 -0.15 10.49 -12.51
C VAL A 67 -1.26 11.48 -12.15
N GLU A 68 -2.17 11.10 -11.24
CA GLU A 68 -3.31 11.93 -10.82
C GLU A 68 -2.85 13.21 -10.10
N GLN A 69 -1.90 13.07 -9.17
CA GLN A 69 -1.29 14.17 -8.42
C GLN A 69 -0.20 14.92 -9.20
N ARG A 70 0.17 14.42 -10.38
CA ARG A 70 1.21 14.98 -11.26
C ARG A 70 2.55 15.20 -10.56
N GLY A 71 2.89 14.31 -9.63
CA GLY A 71 4.03 14.50 -8.74
C GLY A 71 4.36 13.27 -7.92
N VAL A 72 5.14 13.47 -6.87
CA VAL A 72 5.56 12.41 -5.97
C VAL A 72 4.51 12.22 -4.87
N GLU A 73 4.03 11.00 -4.69
CA GLU A 73 3.13 10.61 -3.61
C GLU A 73 3.81 9.77 -2.54
N PHE A 74 3.26 9.81 -1.33
CA PHE A 74 3.58 8.87 -0.27
C PHE A 74 2.76 7.60 -0.43
N VAL A 75 3.44 6.45 -0.47
CA VAL A 75 2.81 5.14 -0.58
C VAL A 75 2.68 4.52 0.82
N PRO A 76 1.47 4.46 1.41
CA PRO A 76 1.27 3.88 2.73
C PRO A 76 1.56 2.38 2.75
N GLY A 77 2.11 1.86 3.85
CA GLY A 77 2.26 0.42 4.09
C GLY A 77 3.46 -0.25 3.41
N THR A 78 4.31 0.51 2.73
CA THR A 78 5.50 -0.02 2.03
C THR A 78 6.82 0.33 2.73
N GLY A 79 6.80 1.24 3.71
CA GLY A 79 7.97 1.61 4.51
C GLY A 79 7.97 0.91 5.87
N LYS A 80 9.12 0.39 6.30
CA LYS A 80 9.32 -0.17 7.64
C LYS A 80 9.44 0.95 8.68
N SER A 81 8.35 1.64 9.02
CA SER A 81 8.41 2.67 10.08
C SER A 81 8.30 2.02 11.47
N PRO A 82 9.29 2.19 12.38
CA PRO A 82 9.16 1.75 13.76
C PRO A 82 8.17 2.64 14.48
N ARG A 83 7.07 2.06 14.94
CA ARG A 83 6.06 2.75 15.73
C ARG A 83 6.57 2.83 17.17
N THR A 84 7.12 3.97 17.60
CA THR A 84 7.32 4.24 19.02
C THR A 84 5.95 4.31 19.69
N ALA A 85 5.67 3.32 20.54
CA ALA A 85 4.53 3.33 21.45
C ALA A 85 4.83 4.34 22.57
N GLN A 86 4.00 5.38 22.71
CA GLN A 86 3.96 6.19 23.92
C GLN A 86 2.57 6.03 24.54
N THR A 87 2.52 5.23 25.60
CA THR A 87 1.41 5.04 26.52
C THR A 87 1.27 6.30 27.36
N GLN A 88 0.06 6.87 27.47
CA GLN A 88 -0.23 7.93 28.44
C GLN A 88 -1.43 7.49 29.28
N GLU A 89 -1.14 6.99 30.47
CA GLU A 89 -2.07 6.81 31.58
C GLU A 89 -2.09 8.12 32.39
N THR A 90 -3.27 8.67 32.70
CA THR A 90 -3.52 9.32 34.01
C THR A 90 -5.03 9.33 34.31
N LYS A 91 -5.37 8.85 35.51
CA LYS A 91 -6.70 8.67 36.11
C LYS A 91 -7.30 9.98 36.66
N GLY A 92 -8.62 10.03 36.82
CA GLY A 92 -9.34 10.95 37.72
C GLY A 92 -10.88 10.89 37.57
N ASP A 93 -11.54 10.20 38.50
CA ASP A 93 -12.98 9.84 38.57
C ASP A 93 -13.80 10.89 39.35
N THR A 94 -15.08 11.13 39.01
CA THR A 94 -16.21 11.35 39.96
C THR A 94 -17.59 11.27 39.27
N SER A 95 -18.26 10.12 39.44
CA SER A 95 -19.67 9.86 39.87
C SER A 95 -20.95 10.33 39.13
N LYS A 96 -21.68 9.31 38.60
CA LYS A 96 -23.14 8.94 38.69
C LYS A 96 -24.24 10.00 38.39
N SER A 97 -25.21 9.78 37.49
CA SER A 97 -26.30 8.76 37.54
C SER A 97 -27.08 8.73 36.20
N GLN A 98 -27.15 7.60 35.48
CA GLN A 98 -28.28 6.63 35.44
C GLN A 98 -29.36 6.91 34.35
N ALA A 99 -29.21 6.27 33.18
CA ALA A 99 -30.28 5.58 32.42
C ALA A 99 -29.72 4.89 31.15
N GLN A 100 -29.31 3.63 31.34
CA GLN A 100 -29.50 2.47 30.44
C GLN A 100 -29.08 2.57 28.96
N GLY A 101 -27.85 2.10 28.66
CA GLY A 101 -27.56 1.50 27.34
C GLY A 101 -26.17 1.63 26.71
N GLY A 102 -25.17 2.24 27.35
CA GLY A 102 -23.73 2.11 27.01
C GLY A 102 -23.26 2.69 25.67
N GLU A 103 -22.78 3.93 25.68
CA GLU A 103 -22.04 4.56 24.59
C GLU A 103 -20.61 4.00 24.45
N ASN A 104 -20.11 3.94 23.20
CA ASN A 104 -18.70 4.08 22.80
C ASN A 104 -17.62 3.31 23.59
N ALA A 105 -17.42 2.03 23.27
CA ALA A 105 -16.18 1.31 23.57
C ALA A 105 -15.91 0.16 22.58
N ALA A 106 -15.77 0.45 21.28
CA ALA A 106 -15.22 -0.52 20.31
C ALA A 106 -14.66 0.14 19.03
N GLN A 107 -14.24 1.40 19.10
CA GLN A 107 -13.47 2.06 18.03
C GLN A 107 -11.97 1.97 18.31
N THR A 108 -11.45 0.77 18.51
CA THR A 108 -10.02 0.49 18.36
C THR A 108 -9.89 -0.97 17.93
N LYS A 109 -8.98 -1.25 16.99
CA LYS A 109 -8.56 -2.60 16.56
C LYS A 109 -9.38 -3.39 15.52
N LYS A 110 -10.29 -2.79 14.74
CA LYS A 110 -10.54 -3.35 13.38
C LYS A 110 -9.44 -2.89 12.43
N GLU A 111 -8.34 -3.63 12.53
CA GLU A 111 -7.59 -4.08 11.36
C GLU A 111 -6.91 -2.96 10.56
N GLN A 112 -5.83 -2.42 11.16
CA GLN A 112 -4.60 -2.25 10.38
C GLN A 112 -4.38 -3.54 9.59
N ARG A 113 -4.73 -3.48 8.30
CA ARG A 113 -4.76 -4.60 7.34
C ARG A 113 -3.49 -5.43 7.49
N ARG A 114 -3.62 -6.60 8.12
CA ARG A 114 -2.53 -7.59 8.20
C ARG A 114 -2.14 -7.97 6.78
N ASN A 115 -0.86 -8.25 6.54
CA ASN A 115 -0.44 -8.86 5.29
C ASN A 115 -1.12 -10.24 5.19
N THR A 116 -2.15 -10.36 4.35
CA THR A 116 -2.91 -11.61 4.15
C THR A 116 -2.20 -12.59 3.21
N TRP A 117 -1.03 -12.21 2.70
CA TRP A 117 -0.34 -12.92 1.62
C TRP A 117 0.89 -13.71 2.09
N THR A 118 1.41 -13.45 3.29
CA THR A 118 2.52 -14.22 3.87
C THR A 118 2.15 -14.78 5.23
N ASN A 119 2.69 -15.96 5.55
CA ASN A 119 2.67 -16.53 6.88
C ASN A 119 3.59 -15.74 7.82
N GLU A 120 3.54 -16.06 9.12
CA GLU A 120 4.36 -15.39 10.15
C GLU A 120 5.86 -15.64 9.97
N ASP A 121 6.22 -16.76 9.34
CA ASP A 121 7.60 -17.14 8.98
C ASP A 121 8.11 -16.49 7.68
N GLY A 122 7.28 -15.67 7.01
CA GLY A 122 7.61 -15.03 5.74
C GLY A 122 7.38 -15.89 4.50
N SER A 123 6.91 -17.13 4.63
CA SER A 123 6.51 -17.96 3.49
C SER A 123 5.25 -17.41 2.82
N ILE A 124 5.11 -17.63 1.50
CA ILE A 124 3.94 -17.22 0.73
C ILE A 124 2.73 -18.05 1.17
N ARG A 125 1.64 -17.39 1.56
CA ARG A 125 0.38 -18.09 1.86
C ARG A 125 -0.19 -18.69 0.59
N PRO A 126 -0.57 -19.98 0.59
CA PRO A 126 -1.19 -20.60 -0.57
C PRO A 126 -2.53 -19.94 -0.90
N ILE A 127 -2.81 -19.78 -2.19
CA ILE A 127 -4.09 -19.30 -2.70
C ILE A 127 -4.84 -20.43 -3.39
N SER A 128 -6.17 -20.46 -3.25
CA SER A 128 -7.01 -21.51 -3.81
C SER A 128 -7.81 -21.06 -5.04
N LYS A 129 -8.17 -19.77 -5.11
CA LYS A 129 -8.96 -19.20 -6.21
C LYS A 129 -8.65 -17.72 -6.41
N TRP A 130 -8.81 -17.24 -7.64
CA TRP A 130 -8.72 -15.84 -7.99
C TRP A 130 -9.79 -15.46 -9.01
N SER A 131 -10.55 -14.39 -8.75
CA SER A 131 -11.61 -13.91 -9.64
C SER A 131 -12.55 -15.02 -10.15
N GLY A 132 -12.92 -15.95 -9.25
CA GLY A 132 -13.80 -17.09 -9.57
C GLY A 132 -13.10 -18.31 -10.21
N VAL A 133 -11.85 -18.18 -10.64
CA VAL A 133 -11.05 -19.27 -11.22
C VAL A 133 -10.26 -19.99 -10.12
N SER A 134 -10.48 -21.31 -9.99
CA SER A 134 -9.76 -22.15 -9.04
C SER A 134 -8.37 -22.50 -9.56
N PHE A 135 -7.39 -22.53 -8.65
CA PHE A 135 -6.02 -22.94 -8.97
C PHE A 135 -5.92 -24.47 -8.98
N THR A 136 -5.19 -25.02 -9.95
CA THR A 136 -4.73 -26.41 -9.90
C THR A 136 -3.65 -26.58 -8.84
N ASP A 137 -3.39 -27.81 -8.40
CA ASP A 137 -2.39 -28.05 -7.34
C ASP A 137 -0.98 -27.64 -7.77
N GLN A 138 -0.66 -27.82 -9.07
CA GLN A 138 0.59 -27.33 -9.63
C GLN A 138 0.69 -25.79 -9.58
N GLN A 139 -0.38 -25.09 -9.95
CA GLN A 139 -0.43 -23.63 -9.88
C GLN A 139 -0.29 -23.12 -8.43
N LYS A 140 -0.89 -23.80 -7.46
CA LYS A 140 -0.71 -23.47 -6.03
C LYS A 140 0.76 -23.61 -5.62
N ALA A 141 1.40 -24.73 -6.00
CA ALA A 141 2.79 -24.99 -5.68
C ALA A 141 3.73 -23.96 -6.32
N ASP A 142 3.49 -23.62 -7.60
CA ASP A 142 4.28 -22.62 -8.32
C ASP A 142 4.10 -21.22 -7.73
N TYR A 143 2.88 -20.85 -7.31
CA TYR A 143 2.64 -19.57 -6.62
C TYR A 143 3.37 -19.48 -5.28
N VAL A 144 3.31 -20.53 -4.45
CA VAL A 144 4.02 -20.59 -3.16
C VAL A 144 5.54 -20.60 -3.35
N ALA A 145 6.03 -21.13 -4.47
CA ALA A 145 7.43 -21.03 -4.88
C ALA A 145 7.82 -19.67 -5.47
N GLY A 146 6.89 -18.70 -5.54
CA GLY A 146 7.11 -17.36 -6.07
C GLY A 146 7.20 -17.30 -7.60
N LYS A 147 6.75 -18.33 -8.32
CA LYS A 147 6.68 -18.33 -9.78
C LYS A 147 5.39 -17.66 -10.26
N ALA A 148 5.40 -17.24 -11.52
CA ALA A 148 4.21 -16.72 -12.17
C ALA A 148 3.26 -17.87 -12.57
N VAL A 149 1.99 -17.73 -12.24
CA VAL A 149 0.91 -18.64 -12.59
C VAL A 149 0.05 -18.02 -13.67
N LYS A 150 -0.18 -18.74 -14.77
CA LYS A 150 -1.13 -18.35 -15.82
C LYS A 150 -2.53 -18.85 -15.47
N LEU A 151 -3.51 -17.95 -15.44
CA LEU A 151 -4.93 -18.26 -15.39
C LEU A 151 -5.58 -17.87 -16.72
N GLU A 152 -6.35 -18.77 -17.29
CA GLU A 152 -7.12 -18.52 -18.51
C GLU A 152 -8.60 -18.32 -18.18
N ASN A 153 -9.33 -17.67 -19.09
CA ASN A 153 -10.77 -17.45 -18.98
C ASN A 153 -11.22 -16.70 -17.71
N VAL A 154 -10.37 -15.84 -17.16
CA VAL A 154 -10.76 -15.00 -16.04
C VAL A 154 -11.76 -13.97 -16.53
N THR A 155 -12.97 -13.98 -15.97
CA THR A 155 -14.03 -13.03 -16.32
C THR A 155 -13.86 -11.74 -15.52
N ASP A 156 -13.78 -10.61 -16.21
CA ASP A 156 -13.78 -9.29 -15.59
C ASP A 156 -15.21 -8.87 -15.17
N LYS A 157 -15.34 -7.68 -14.57
CA LYS A 157 -16.64 -7.15 -14.13
C LYS A 157 -17.60 -6.84 -15.27
N GLN A 158 -17.09 -6.71 -16.50
CA GLN A 158 -17.85 -6.40 -17.71
C GLN A 158 -18.23 -7.68 -18.48
N GLY A 159 -17.79 -8.86 -18.02
CA GLY A 159 -18.09 -10.15 -18.62
C GLY A 159 -17.08 -10.62 -19.66
N PHE A 160 -15.98 -9.91 -19.87
CA PHE A 160 -14.96 -10.31 -20.84
C PHE A 160 -13.97 -11.29 -20.23
N HIS A 161 -13.60 -12.31 -21.02
CA HIS A 161 -12.60 -13.28 -20.63
C HIS A 161 -11.19 -12.79 -20.96
N ALA A 162 -10.27 -12.94 -20.01
CA ALA A 162 -8.88 -12.59 -20.17
C ALA A 162 -7.95 -13.70 -19.65
N THR A 163 -6.71 -13.68 -20.17
CA THR A 163 -5.59 -14.42 -19.56
C THR A 163 -4.92 -13.53 -18.52
N MET A 164 -4.76 -14.03 -17.31
CA MET A 164 -4.03 -13.35 -16.23
C MET A 164 -2.76 -14.09 -15.87
N TYR A 165 -1.72 -13.34 -15.49
CA TYR A 165 -0.52 -13.90 -14.86
C TYR A 165 -0.45 -13.38 -13.43
N ILE A 166 -0.37 -14.30 -12.46
CA ILE A 166 -0.39 -13.99 -11.03
C ILE A 166 0.94 -14.43 -10.43
N LYS A 167 1.60 -13.54 -9.71
CA LYS A 167 2.84 -13.78 -8.97
C LYS A 167 2.72 -13.10 -7.61
N PHE A 168 3.31 -13.70 -6.58
CA PHE A 168 3.46 -13.09 -5.26
C PHE A 168 4.37 -11.84 -5.32
#